data_AF-A0A6G1S9G6-F1
#
_entry.id   AF-A0A6G1S9G6-F1
#
_cell.length_a   1.000
_cell.length_b   1.000
_cell.length_c   1.000
_cell.angle_alpha   90.00
_cell.angle_beta   90.00
_cell.angle_gamma   90.00
#
_symmetry.space_group_name_H-M   'P 1'
#
loop_
_entity.id
_entity.type
_entity.pdbx_description
1 polymer ?
#
loop_
_entity_poly.entity_id
_entity_poly.type
_entity_poly.pdbx_seq_one_letter_code
_entity_poly.pdbx_strand_id
1 'polypeptide(L)'
;TNPLLRIADIQAVSKVAHSKPNILLVVDNTFLTCYNQKPLLLGADIVMYSLTKYMNGHSDVIMGAALTNDDEIEEKLRFLQNAMGIIPSPFECSQLNRSLKTLAVRMREHMKNGLIVGQFLEKHPLVEKVMHPGLPSHPQHDLVKKQCY
;
A
#
# COMPACT_ATOMS: atom_id res chain seq x y z
N THR A 1 2.35 -9.03 0.29
CA THR A 1 1.20 -9.44 1.15
C THR A 1 1.64 -9.49 2.59
N ASN A 2 0.72 -9.35 3.56
CA ASN A 2 1.03 -9.53 4.99
C ASN A 2 0.77 -11.00 5.42
N PRO A 3 1.66 -11.70 6.15
CA PRO A 3 3.01 -11.31 6.58
C PRO A 3 4.13 -11.71 5.61
N LEU A 4 3.85 -12.58 4.64
CA LEU A 4 4.88 -13.28 3.84
C LEU A 4 5.59 -12.44 2.77
N LEU A 5 5.19 -11.18 2.59
CA LEU A 5 5.73 -10.22 1.63
C LEU A 5 5.76 -10.70 0.16
N ARG A 6 4.88 -11.63 -0.21
CA ARG A 6 4.66 -12.01 -1.62
C ARG A 6 4.21 -10.81 -2.45
N ILE A 7 4.71 -10.71 -3.67
CA ILE A 7 4.45 -9.59 -4.58
C ILE A 7 3.57 -10.06 -5.74
N ALA A 8 2.58 -9.25 -6.13
CA ALA A 8 1.78 -9.46 -7.33
C ALA A 8 2.16 -8.42 -8.39
N ASP A 9 2.25 -8.80 -9.66
CA ASP A 9 2.44 -7.86 -10.77
C ASP A 9 1.09 -7.19 -11.06
N ILE A 10 0.94 -5.95 -10.61
CA ILE A 10 -0.34 -5.23 -10.67
C ILE A 10 -0.77 -5.04 -12.13
N GLN A 11 0.18 -4.72 -13.01
CA GLN A 11 -0.11 -4.50 -14.42
C GLN A 11 -0.54 -5.78 -15.13
N ALA A 12 0.11 -6.91 -14.82
CA ALA A 12 -0.29 -8.20 -15.37
C ALA A 12 -1.68 -8.61 -14.87
N VAL A 13 -1.95 -8.42 -13.57
CA VAL A 13 -3.27 -8.73 -12.99
C VAL A 13 -4.36 -7.82 -13.58
N SER A 14 -4.09 -6.53 -13.74
CA SER A 14 -4.99 -5.57 -14.40
C SER A 14 -5.37 -6.04 -15.81
N LYS A 15 -4.39 -6.41 -16.65
CA LYS A 15 -4.67 -6.93 -18.00
C LYS A 15 -5.59 -8.15 -17.99
N VAL A 16 -5.41 -9.06 -17.04
CA VAL A 16 -6.26 -10.25 -16.93
C VAL A 16 -7.66 -9.89 -16.43
N ALA A 17 -7.78 -9.05 -15.38
CA ALA A 17 -9.06 -8.62 -14.84
C ALA A 17 -9.90 -7.90 -15.91
N HIS A 18 -9.29 -6.94 -16.59
CA HIS A 18 -9.94 -6.10 -17.61
C HIS A 18 -10.14 -6.80 -18.96
N SER A 19 -9.64 -8.03 -19.13
CA SER A 19 -10.01 -8.88 -20.29
C SER A 19 -11.47 -9.36 -20.22
N LYS A 20 -12.12 -9.21 -19.07
CA LYS A 20 -13.52 -9.56 -18.84
C LYS A 20 -14.32 -8.31 -18.48
N PRO A 21 -15.59 -8.22 -18.92
CA PRO A 21 -16.44 -7.10 -18.54
C PRO A 21 -16.75 -7.14 -17.03
N ASN A 22 -16.94 -5.95 -16.44
CA ASN A 22 -17.45 -5.77 -15.08
C ASN A 22 -16.62 -6.38 -13.95
N ILE A 23 -15.30 -6.53 -14.14
CA ILE A 23 -14.38 -6.94 -13.07
C ILE A 23 -13.59 -5.72 -12.59
N LEU A 24 -13.71 -5.41 -11.30
CA LEU A 24 -12.92 -4.37 -10.64
C LEU A 24 -11.66 -4.96 -10.01
N LEU A 25 -10.51 -4.35 -10.27
CA LEU A 25 -9.25 -4.61 -9.61
C LEU A 25 -9.03 -3.61 -8.47
N VAL A 26 -9.01 -4.14 -7.24
CA VAL A 26 -8.67 -3.38 -6.03
C VAL A 26 -7.28 -3.77 -5.55
N VAL A 27 -6.45 -2.78 -5.24
CA VAL A 27 -5.13 -2.99 -4.62
C VAL A 27 -5.12 -2.37 -3.22
N ASP A 28 -4.98 -3.22 -2.20
CA ASP A 28 -4.61 -2.76 -0.86
C ASP A 28 -3.12 -2.37 -0.85
N ASN A 29 -2.87 -1.07 -0.80
CA ASN A 29 -1.53 -0.48 -0.87
C ASN A 29 -1.03 -0.01 0.51
N THR A 30 -1.56 -0.57 1.60
CA THR A 30 -1.23 -0.20 2.98
C THR A 30 0.27 -0.28 3.27
N PHE A 31 0.96 -1.32 2.80
CA PHE A 31 2.38 -1.55 3.10
C PHE A 31 3.31 -0.54 2.42
N LEU A 32 3.06 -0.22 1.15
CA LEU A 32 3.96 0.59 0.34
C LEU A 32 3.61 2.07 0.39
N THR A 33 2.35 2.40 0.69
CA THR A 33 1.78 3.76 0.65
C THR A 33 1.84 4.36 -0.76
N CYS A 34 1.24 5.54 -0.93
CA CYS A 34 1.36 6.31 -2.17
C CYS A 34 2.79 6.81 -2.45
N TYR A 35 3.69 6.73 -1.47
CA TYR A 35 5.09 7.14 -1.63
C TYR A 35 5.89 6.14 -2.47
N ASN A 36 5.77 4.84 -2.19
CA ASN A 36 6.58 3.81 -2.86
C ASN A 36 5.85 3.09 -3.99
N GLN A 37 4.52 3.16 -4.08
CA GLN A 37 3.77 2.49 -5.15
C GLN A 37 2.49 3.27 -5.48
N LYS A 38 2.18 3.35 -6.79
CA LYS A 38 0.98 4.04 -7.30
C LYS A 38 0.13 3.06 -8.14
N PRO A 39 -0.69 2.20 -7.51
CA PRO A 39 -1.39 1.14 -8.25
C PRO A 39 -2.38 1.64 -9.32
N LEU A 40 -2.98 2.82 -9.15
CA LEU A 40 -3.84 3.43 -10.19
C LEU A 40 -3.06 3.64 -11.51
N LEU A 41 -1.77 3.98 -11.44
CA LEU A 41 -0.92 4.11 -12.64
C LEU A 41 -0.52 2.75 -13.23
N LEU A 42 -0.74 1.66 -12.49
CA LEU A 42 -0.45 0.29 -12.91
C LEU A 42 -1.72 -0.45 -13.38
N GLY A 43 -2.87 0.24 -13.44
CA GLY A 43 -4.13 -0.31 -13.93
C GLY A 43 -5.07 -0.86 -12.86
N ALA A 44 -4.88 -0.52 -11.58
CA ALA A 44 -5.91 -0.77 -10.56
C ALA A 44 -7.07 0.23 -10.74
N ASP A 45 -8.30 -0.23 -10.48
CA ASP A 45 -9.49 0.63 -10.50
C ASP A 45 -9.66 1.35 -9.16
N ILE A 46 -9.36 0.64 -8.05
CA ILE A 46 -9.45 1.18 -6.70
C ILE A 46 -8.15 0.88 -5.95
N VAL A 47 -7.66 1.87 -5.20
CA VAL A 47 -6.59 1.69 -4.22
C VAL A 47 -7.13 1.89 -2.83
N MET A 48 -6.94 0.86 -1.99
CA MET A 48 -7.37 0.87 -0.60
C MET A 48 -6.16 1.05 0.33
N TYR A 49 -6.37 1.76 1.43
CA TYR A 49 -5.40 1.93 2.50
C TYR A 49 -6.03 1.71 3.87
N SER A 50 -5.35 0.95 4.73
CA SER A 50 -5.41 1.18 6.17
C SER A 50 -4.51 2.37 6.50
N LEU A 51 -5.13 3.54 6.64
CA LEU A 51 -4.44 4.78 6.99
C LEU A 51 -3.86 4.73 8.40
N THR A 52 -4.38 3.86 9.26
CA THR A 52 -3.85 3.52 10.58
C THR A 52 -2.36 3.18 10.58
N LYS A 53 -1.85 2.61 9.48
CA LYS A 53 -0.46 2.12 9.37
C LYS A 53 0.48 3.26 8.98
N TYR A 54 1.18 3.14 7.86
CA TYR A 54 2.26 4.06 7.50
C TYR A 54 1.79 5.48 7.16
N MET A 55 0.59 5.63 6.61
CA MET A 55 0.05 6.94 6.22
C MET A 55 -0.11 7.85 7.46
N ASN A 56 -0.73 7.34 8.52
CA ASN A 56 -0.68 8.00 9.82
C ASN A 56 0.71 7.91 10.45
N GLY A 57 1.25 6.71 10.66
CA GLY A 57 2.61 6.49 11.13
C GLY A 57 2.90 6.91 12.58
N HIS A 58 1.88 7.33 13.33
CA HIS A 58 1.99 7.75 14.74
C HIS A 58 1.16 6.87 15.69
N SER A 59 0.54 5.80 15.18
CA SER A 59 -0.19 4.78 15.96
C SER A 59 -1.34 5.31 16.84
N ASP A 60 -1.91 6.46 16.47
CA ASP A 60 -2.91 7.22 17.25
C ASP A 60 -4.22 7.51 16.48
N VAL A 61 -4.34 7.05 15.23
CA VAL A 61 -5.53 7.24 14.38
C VAL A 61 -5.94 5.91 13.77
N ILE A 62 -7.23 5.58 13.79
CA ILE A 62 -7.80 4.43 13.08
C ILE A 62 -8.61 4.95 11.89
N MET A 63 -8.14 4.72 10.67
CA MET A 63 -8.82 5.23 9.48
C MET A 63 -8.55 4.35 8.25
N GLY A 64 -9.53 4.29 7.34
CA GLY A 64 -9.40 3.67 6.03
C GLY A 64 -9.66 4.68 4.91
N ALA A 65 -9.12 4.41 3.71
CA ALA A 65 -9.42 5.18 2.51
C ALA A 65 -9.53 4.26 1.29
N ALA A 66 -10.38 4.67 0.35
CA ALA A 66 -10.45 4.12 -1.00
C ALA A 66 -10.29 5.29 -2.00
N LEU A 67 -9.45 5.11 -3.00
CA LEU A 67 -9.16 6.10 -4.04
C LEU A 67 -9.43 5.47 -5.41
N THR A 68 -10.00 6.24 -6.32
CA THR A 68 -10.29 5.86 -7.71
C THR A 68 -10.10 7.09 -8.61
N ASN A 69 -9.90 6.86 -9.91
CA ASN A 69 -9.95 7.90 -10.96
C ASN A 69 -11.25 7.83 -11.79
N ASP A 70 -12.14 6.89 -11.48
CA ASP A 70 -13.39 6.64 -12.18
C ASP A 70 -14.55 7.27 -11.40
N ASP A 71 -15.26 8.19 -12.05
CA ASP A 71 -16.36 8.95 -11.45
C ASP A 71 -17.57 8.06 -11.10
N GLU A 72 -17.87 7.02 -11.87
CA GLU A 72 -18.97 6.10 -11.57
C GLU A 72 -18.66 5.25 -10.32
N ILE A 73 -17.39 4.86 -10.16
CA ILE A 73 -16.93 4.17 -8.96
C ILE A 73 -16.96 5.14 -7.76
N GLU A 74 -16.52 6.39 -7.93
CA GLU A 74 -16.53 7.40 -6.87
C GLU A 74 -17.95 7.64 -6.37
N GLU A 75 -18.92 7.84 -7.27
CA GLU A 75 -20.30 8.11 -6.92
C GLU A 75 -20.90 6.96 -6.08
N LYS A 76 -20.67 5.71 -6.50
CA LYS A 76 -21.12 4.52 -5.76
C LYS A 76 -20.47 4.42 -4.38
N LEU A 77 -19.15 4.66 -4.29
CA LEU A 77 -18.44 4.66 -3.01
C LEU A 77 -18.91 5.79 -2.10
N ARG A 78 -19.18 6.98 -2.64
CA ARG A 78 -19.70 8.15 -1.91
C ARG A 78 -21.08 7.88 -1.35
N PHE A 79 -21.97 7.32 -2.17
CA PHE A 79 -23.31 6.91 -1.74
C PHE A 79 -23.22 5.94 -0.56
N LEU A 80 -22.40 4.90 -0.67
CA LEU A 80 -22.19 3.90 0.38
C LEU A 80 -21.60 4.52 1.65
N GLN A 81 -20.61 5.41 1.54
CA GLN A 81 -20.02 6.11 2.67
C GLN A 81 -21.08 6.90 3.46
N ASN A 82 -21.95 7.63 2.75
CA ASN A 82 -23.02 8.41 3.37
C ASN A 82 -24.12 7.51 3.96
N ALA A 83 -24.60 6.53 3.19
CA ALA A 83 -25.70 5.66 3.59
C ALA A 83 -25.36 4.75 4.78
N MET A 84 -24.11 4.25 4.85
CA MET A 84 -23.66 3.40 5.95
C MET A 84 -23.10 4.18 7.14
N GLY A 85 -22.77 5.47 6.96
CA GLY A 85 -22.25 6.33 8.02
C GLY A 85 -20.86 5.92 8.54
N ILE A 86 -20.11 5.12 7.79
CA ILE A 86 -18.75 4.66 8.15
C ILE A 86 -17.76 5.77 7.79
N ILE A 87 -17.80 6.86 8.55
CA ILE A 87 -16.97 8.06 8.34
C ILE A 87 -16.01 8.30 9.52
N PRO A 88 -14.80 8.82 9.28
CA PRO A 88 -13.86 9.15 10.34
C PRO A 88 -14.26 10.42 11.10
N SER A 89 -13.77 10.54 12.34
CA SER A 89 -13.90 11.80 13.09
C SER A 89 -13.14 12.93 12.39
N PRO A 90 -13.68 14.17 12.33
CA PRO A 90 -12.94 15.32 11.80
C PRO A 90 -11.61 15.58 12.52
N PHE A 91 -11.53 15.26 13.81
CA PHE A 91 -10.30 15.32 14.57
C PHE A 91 -9.26 14.34 14.04
N GLU A 92 -9.65 13.08 13.80
CA GLU A 92 -8.77 12.06 13.21
C GLU A 92 -8.34 12.43 11.78
N CYS A 93 -9.22 13.06 10.99
CA CYS A 93 -8.86 13.61 9.67
C CYS A 93 -7.76 14.66 9.77
N SER A 94 -7.85 15.57 10.75
CA SER A 94 -6.83 16.59 11.01
C SER A 94 -5.49 15.95 11.42
N GLN A 95 -5.54 14.97 12.33
CA GLN A 95 -4.34 14.24 12.79
C GLN A 95 -3.67 13.49 11.64
N LEU A 96 -4.44 12.80 10.79
CA LEU A 96 -3.91 12.18 9.59
C LEU A 96 -3.27 13.22 8.66
N ASN A 97 -3.94 14.36 8.42
CA ASN A 97 -3.41 15.40 7.55
C ASN A 97 -2.12 16.05 8.11
N ARG A 98 -1.95 16.10 9.44
CA ARG A 98 -0.68 16.43 10.08
C ARG A 98 0.38 15.36 9.76
N SER A 99 0.05 14.10 9.99
CA SER A 99 0.93 12.95 9.79
C SER A 99 1.45 12.79 8.35
N LEU A 100 0.62 13.10 7.35
CA LEU A 100 0.99 13.01 5.93
C LEU A 100 2.14 13.95 5.54
N LYS A 101 2.30 15.09 6.23
CA LYS A 101 3.36 16.07 5.94
C LYS A 101 4.77 15.48 6.13
N THR A 102 4.91 14.45 6.95
CA THR A 102 6.19 13.76 7.19
C THR A 102 6.26 12.38 6.54
N LEU A 103 5.27 12.00 5.73
CA LEU A 103 5.20 10.66 5.12
C LEU A 103 6.47 10.33 4.34
N ALA A 104 6.91 11.22 3.44
CA ALA A 104 8.06 10.99 2.58
C ALA A 104 9.35 10.73 3.37
N VAL A 105 9.63 11.57 4.38
CA VAL A 105 10.84 11.42 5.20
C VAL A 105 10.78 10.17 6.08
N ARG A 106 9.61 9.83 6.63
CA ARG A 106 9.43 8.58 7.41
C ARG A 106 9.59 7.34 6.54
N MET A 107 9.00 7.32 5.35
CA MET A 107 9.07 6.16 4.45
C MET A 107 10.49 5.93 3.94
N ARG A 108 11.25 7.00 3.66
CA ARG A 108 12.68 6.89 3.33
C ARG A 108 13.47 6.21 4.44
N GLU A 109 13.29 6.63 5.69
CA GLU A 109 13.99 6.02 6.82
C GLU A 109 13.51 4.59 7.09
N HIS A 110 12.22 4.28 6.94
CA HIS A 110 11.71 2.91 7.04
C HIS A 110 12.34 1.99 6.00
N MET A 111 12.47 2.44 4.74
CA MET A 111 13.13 1.66 3.69
C MET A 111 14.60 1.41 4.00
N LYS A 112 15.32 2.46 4.39
CA LYS A 112 16.74 2.38 4.74
C LYS A 112 16.96 1.42 5.91
N ASN A 113 16.25 1.63 7.01
CA ASN A 113 16.40 0.81 8.22
C ASN A 113 15.91 -0.62 8.00
N GLY A 114 14.80 -0.80 7.28
CA GLY A 114 14.27 -2.12 6.93
C GLY A 114 15.27 -2.94 6.11
N LEU A 115 15.93 -2.31 5.13
CA LEU A 115 16.96 -2.98 4.34
C LEU A 115 18.19 -3.33 5.18
N ILE A 116 18.66 -2.43 6.06
CA ILE A 116 19.77 -2.70 6.98
C ILE A 116 19.46 -3.90 7.87
N VAL A 117 18.27 -3.94 8.47
CA VAL A 117 17.81 -5.06 9.31
C VAL A 117 17.71 -6.34 8.48
N GLY A 118 17.14 -6.27 7.28
CA GLY A 118 17.04 -7.42 6.37
C GLY A 118 18.41 -8.01 6.02
N GLN A 119 19.38 -7.16 5.67
CA GLN A 119 20.75 -7.58 5.35
C GLN A 119 21.50 -8.15 6.55
N PHE A 120 21.27 -7.59 7.74
CA PHE A 120 21.82 -8.13 8.99
C PHE A 120 21.28 -9.54 9.27
N LEU A 121 19.95 -9.70 9.21
CA LEU A 121 19.30 -10.98 9.47
C LEU A 121 19.66 -12.04 8.44
N GLU A 122 19.84 -11.67 7.17
CA GLU A 122 20.19 -12.60 6.09
C GLU A 122 21.57 -13.25 6.28
N LYS A 123 22.46 -12.59 7.03
CA LYS A 123 23.80 -13.09 7.36
C LYS A 123 23.86 -13.79 8.73
N HIS A 124 22.78 -13.78 9.49
CA HIS A 124 22.80 -14.25 10.87
C HIS A 124 22.66 -15.78 10.93
N PRO A 125 23.54 -16.51 11.64
CA PRO A 125 23.59 -17.98 11.58
C PRO A 125 22.37 -18.68 12.17
N LEU A 126 21.56 -17.97 12.98
CA LEU A 126 20.31 -18.48 13.56
C LEU A 126 19.07 -18.13 12.72
N VAL A 127 19.22 -17.50 11.56
CA VAL A 127 18.11 -17.11 10.69
C VAL A 127 18.09 -18.03 9.48
N GLU A 128 17.04 -18.84 9.36
CA GLU A 128 16.85 -19.75 8.22
C GLU A 128 16.58 -18.98 6.92
N LYS A 129 15.73 -17.95 6.96
CA LYS A 129 15.32 -17.20 5.78
C LYS A 129 14.85 -15.79 6.11
N VAL A 130 15.22 -14.84 5.27
CA VAL A 130 14.66 -13.49 5.28
C VAL A 130 13.77 -13.27 4.08
N MET A 131 12.55 -12.77 4.32
CA MET A 131 11.63 -12.33 3.29
C MET A 131 11.60 -10.80 3.34
N HIS A 132 12.39 -10.13 2.51
CA HIS A 132 12.37 -8.66 2.41
C HIS A 132 12.44 -8.23 0.93
N PRO A 133 11.44 -7.50 0.39
CA PRO A 133 11.36 -7.15 -1.04
C PRO A 133 12.57 -6.40 -1.59
N GLY A 134 13.26 -5.63 -0.73
CA GLY A 134 14.49 -4.91 -1.10
C GLY A 134 15.76 -5.77 -1.19
N LEU A 135 15.74 -7.04 -0.76
CA LEU A 135 16.89 -7.93 -0.87
C LEU A 135 16.91 -8.65 -2.23
N PRO A 136 18.08 -8.80 -2.88
CA PRO A 136 18.22 -9.55 -4.12
C PRO A 136 17.80 -11.03 -4.01
N SER A 137 17.88 -11.60 -2.81
CA SER A 137 17.45 -12.97 -2.50
C SER A 137 15.93 -13.14 -2.56
N HIS A 138 15.15 -12.06 -2.53
CA HIS A 138 13.70 -12.13 -2.61
C HIS A 138 13.28 -12.60 -4.01
N PRO A 139 12.47 -13.65 -4.17
CA PRO A 139 12.14 -14.23 -5.48
C PRO A 139 11.54 -13.25 -6.49
N GLN A 140 10.91 -12.17 -5.99
CA GLN A 140 10.22 -11.16 -6.79
C GLN A 140 10.92 -9.79 -6.71
N HIS A 141 12.22 -9.74 -6.37
CA HIS A 141 12.97 -8.49 -6.21
C HIS A 141 12.94 -7.60 -7.46
N ASP A 142 13.13 -8.17 -8.65
CA ASP A 142 13.12 -7.40 -9.90
C ASP A 142 11.72 -6.86 -10.23
N LEU A 143 10.67 -7.61 -9.88
CA LEU A 143 9.31 -7.11 -10.00
C LEU A 143 9.08 -5.90 -9.09
N VAL A 144 9.59 -5.93 -7.85
CA VAL A 144 9.50 -4.80 -6.93
C VAL A 144 10.16 -3.55 -7.54
N LYS A 145 11.37 -3.68 -8.09
CA LYS A 145 12.04 -2.55 -8.79
C LYS A 145 11.24 -2.01 -9.98
N LYS A 146 10.50 -2.86 -10.67
CA LYS A 146 9.70 -2.47 -11.85
C LYS A 146 8.46 -1.65 -11.48
N GLN A 147 7.80 -1.96 -10.36
CA GLN A 147 6.48 -1.39 -10.02
C GLN A 147 6.45 -0.57 -8.72
N CYS A 148 7.59 -0.43 -8.04
CA CYS A 148 7.77 0.43 -6.87
C CYS A 148 8.87 1.46 -7.16
N TYR A 149 8.75 2.66 -6.58
CA TYR A 149 9.71 3.76 -6.70
C TYR A 149 10.87 3.63 -5.69
#